data_AF-A0A1B2IYV7-F1
#
_entry.id   AF-A0A1B2IYV7-F1
#
_cell.length_a   1.000
_cell.length_b   1.000
_cell.length_c   1.000
_cell.angle_alpha   90.00
_cell.angle_beta   90.00
_cell.angle_gamma   90.00
#
_symmetry.space_group_name_H-M   'P 1'
#
loop_
_entity.id
_entity.type
_entity.pdbx_description
1 polymer ?
#
loop_
_entity_poly.entity_id
_entity_poly.type
_entity_poly.pdbx_seq_one_letter_code
_entity_poly.pdbx_strand_id
1 'polypeptide(L)'
;MSQRMIDMSGHRIGRLVVIKRAGKLSNGNITWYCQCDCGNKCVVDGHLLRTGRTLSCGCIRKQRSRELIRNNPKTRQFIGNWKPLEKTWHPRATDRRKNNSSGITGVSYDQKQDRWIARLYFKGRYVLNKTFDNKANAVEARRQAELRYLTPQEQVAQH
;
A
#
# COMPACT_ATOMS: atom_id res chain seq x y z
N MET A 1 36.50 -5.19 22.12
CA MET A 1 36.72 -5.92 20.85
C MET A 1 36.09 -5.12 19.71
N SER A 2 36.89 -4.43 18.88
CA SER A 2 36.34 -3.62 17.79
C SER A 2 35.71 -4.53 16.74
N GLN A 3 34.39 -4.46 16.55
CA GLN A 3 33.70 -5.22 15.52
C GLN A 3 34.27 -4.80 14.15
N ARG A 4 35.10 -5.65 13.52
CA ARG A 4 35.62 -5.41 12.18
C ARG A 4 34.44 -5.19 11.25
N MET A 5 34.40 -4.00 10.65
CA MET A 5 33.39 -3.64 9.67
C MET A 5 33.58 -4.52 8.43
N ILE A 6 32.59 -5.35 8.11
CA ILE A 6 32.60 -6.14 6.88
C ILE A 6 32.16 -5.22 5.75
N ASP A 7 33.08 -4.88 4.86
CA ASP A 7 32.74 -4.20 3.62
C ASP A 7 32.06 -5.20 2.67
N MET A 8 30.87 -4.83 2.20
CA MET A 8 30.07 -5.63 1.28
C MET A 8 30.02 -5.04 -0.12
N SER A 9 30.73 -3.92 -0.37
CA SER A 9 30.80 -3.29 -1.69
C SER A 9 31.22 -4.31 -2.76
N GLY A 10 30.57 -4.27 -3.93
CA GLY A 10 30.81 -5.18 -5.03
C GLY A 10 30.22 -6.59 -4.87
N HIS A 11 29.73 -6.96 -3.69
CA HIS A 11 29.20 -8.31 -3.47
C HIS A 11 27.82 -8.48 -4.10
N ARG A 12 27.60 -9.63 -4.74
CA ARG A 12 26.31 -10.06 -5.28
C ARG A 12 25.63 -11.02 -4.30
N ILE A 13 24.40 -10.72 -3.94
CA ILE A 13 23.57 -11.51 -3.01
C ILE A 13 22.19 -11.70 -3.65
N GLY A 14 21.93 -12.91 -4.15
CA GLY A 14 20.77 -13.17 -4.99
C GLY A 14 20.77 -12.28 -6.24
N ARG A 15 19.72 -11.46 -6.38
CA ARG A 15 19.57 -10.47 -7.47
C ARG A 15 20.09 -9.07 -7.13
N LEU A 16 20.72 -8.89 -5.97
CA LEU A 16 21.23 -7.60 -5.52
C LEU A 16 22.74 -7.55 -5.67
N VAL A 17 23.24 -6.48 -6.30
CA VAL A 17 24.66 -6.11 -6.33
C VAL A 17 24.84 -4.91 -5.42
N VAL A 18 25.67 -5.05 -4.39
CA VAL A 18 25.97 -3.97 -3.45
C VAL A 18 26.89 -2.95 -4.13
N ILE A 19 26.46 -1.69 -4.22
CA ILE A 19 27.23 -0.63 -4.87
C ILE A 19 28.09 0.10 -3.84
N LYS A 20 27.45 0.64 -2.79
CA LYS A 20 28.12 1.47 -1.80
C LYS A 20 27.38 1.49 -0.48
N ARG A 21 28.03 1.97 0.56
CA ARG A 21 27.40 2.24 1.85
C ARG A 21 26.38 3.38 1.73
N ALA A 22 25.20 3.20 2.33
CA ALA A 22 24.12 4.19 2.32
C ALA A 22 23.99 4.94 3.66
N GLY A 23 24.40 4.34 4.78
CA GLY A 23 24.31 4.97 6.09
C GLY A 23 24.32 3.97 7.25
N LYS A 24 23.63 4.33 8.33
CA LYS A 24 23.38 3.50 9.51
C LYS A 24 21.93 3.63 9.96
N LEU A 25 21.35 2.55 10.48
CA LEU A 25 20.07 2.58 11.19
C LEU A 25 20.26 3.04 12.65
N SER A 26 19.17 3.37 13.31
CA SER A 26 19.13 3.68 14.75
C SER A 26 19.65 2.54 15.64
N ASN A 27 19.53 1.29 15.19
CA ASN A 27 20.07 0.11 15.87
C ASN A 27 21.59 -0.10 15.63
N GLY A 28 22.26 0.82 14.95
CA GLY A 28 23.68 0.75 14.65
C GLY A 28 24.05 -0.09 13.41
N ASN A 29 23.10 -0.78 12.78
CA ASN A 29 23.36 -1.57 11.58
C ASN A 29 23.70 -0.69 10.39
N ILE A 30 24.68 -1.12 9.60
CA ILE A 30 25.09 -0.44 8.37
C ILE A 30 24.09 -0.75 7.25
N THR A 31 23.72 0.26 6.49
CA THR A 31 22.93 0.08 5.26
C THR A 31 23.77 0.19 4.02
N TRP A 32 23.33 -0.53 3.01
CA TRP A 32 23.98 -0.65 1.71
C TRP A 32 23.01 -0.26 0.62
N TYR A 33 23.50 0.53 -0.33
CA TYR A 33 22.83 0.87 -1.55
C TYR A 33 23.10 -0.22 -2.58
N CYS A 34 22.04 -0.90 -3.05
CA CYS A 34 22.15 -2.04 -3.93
C CYS A 34 21.41 -1.79 -5.26
N GLN A 35 21.99 -2.29 -6.35
CA GLN A 35 21.34 -2.40 -7.65
C GLN A 35 20.72 -3.79 -7.76
N CYS A 36 19.45 -3.86 -8.15
CA CYS A 36 18.79 -5.13 -8.44
C CYS A 36 18.87 -5.44 -9.95
N ASP A 37 18.94 -6.73 -10.29
CA ASP A 37 18.91 -7.20 -11.69
C ASP A 37 17.61 -6.79 -12.43
N CYS A 38 16.53 -6.49 -11.70
CA CYS A 38 15.30 -5.96 -12.31
C CYS A 38 15.36 -4.46 -12.67
N GLY A 39 16.53 -3.82 -12.53
CA GLY A 39 16.75 -2.40 -12.83
C GLY A 39 16.51 -1.45 -11.66
N ASN A 40 15.74 -1.87 -10.64
CA ASN A 40 15.47 -1.03 -9.47
C ASN A 40 16.64 -0.98 -8.48
N LYS A 41 16.76 0.13 -7.76
CA LYS A 41 17.75 0.33 -6.68
C LYS A 41 17.04 0.31 -5.32
N CYS A 42 17.71 -0.20 -4.29
CA CYS A 42 17.16 -0.23 -2.94
C CYS A 42 18.25 -0.09 -1.88
N VAL A 43 17.88 0.45 -0.72
CA VAL A 43 18.73 0.46 0.47
C VAL A 43 18.36 -0.72 1.35
N VAL A 44 19.35 -1.53 1.75
CA VAL A 44 19.13 -2.75 2.52
C VAL A 44 20.05 -2.76 3.74
N ASP A 45 19.54 -3.27 4.86
CA ASP A 45 20.32 -3.55 6.07
C ASP A 45 21.40 -4.61 5.77
N GLY A 46 22.65 -4.31 6.11
CA GLY A 46 23.80 -5.21 5.95
C GLY A 46 23.65 -6.51 6.74
N HIS A 47 22.95 -6.52 7.87
CA HIS A 47 22.60 -7.77 8.55
C HIS A 47 21.72 -8.66 7.66
N LEU A 48 20.66 -8.09 7.06
CA LEU A 48 19.74 -8.84 6.19
C LEU A 48 20.39 -9.33 4.90
N LEU A 49 21.37 -8.58 4.38
CA LEU A 49 22.20 -9.00 3.25
C LEU A 49 23.08 -10.19 3.64
N ARG A 50 23.83 -10.09 4.75
CA ARG A 50 24.72 -11.17 5.22
C ARG A 50 23.98 -12.45 5.55
N THR A 51 22.80 -12.37 6.16
CA THR A 51 21.99 -13.56 6.49
C THR A 51 21.19 -14.09 5.30
N GLY A 52 21.30 -13.50 4.11
CA GLY A 52 20.56 -13.92 2.91
C GLY A 52 19.04 -13.72 3.01
N ARG A 53 18.56 -12.89 3.95
CA ARG A 53 17.11 -12.63 4.13
C ARG A 53 16.55 -11.70 3.05
N THR A 54 17.41 -10.85 2.47
CA THR A 54 17.05 -9.95 1.37
C THR A 54 17.87 -10.30 0.13
N LEU A 55 17.20 -10.86 -0.88
CA LEU A 55 17.80 -11.34 -2.12
C LEU A 55 17.38 -10.52 -3.35
N SER A 56 16.49 -9.55 -3.19
CA SER A 56 16.00 -8.68 -4.26
C SER A 56 15.41 -7.40 -3.68
N CYS A 57 15.13 -6.40 -4.52
CA CYS A 57 14.40 -5.19 -4.12
C CYS A 57 12.89 -5.44 -3.86
N GLY A 58 12.47 -6.70 -3.70
CA GLY A 58 11.06 -7.12 -3.59
C GLY A 58 10.44 -7.57 -4.91
N CYS A 59 11.15 -7.48 -6.04
CA CYS A 59 10.63 -7.90 -7.35
C CYS A 59 10.27 -9.39 -7.40
N ILE A 60 11.05 -10.26 -6.74
CA ILE A 60 10.77 -11.71 -6.66
C ILE A 60 9.40 -11.97 -6.03
N ARG A 61 9.08 -11.29 -4.92
CA ARG A 61 7.79 -11.41 -4.23
C ARG A 61 6.64 -10.92 -5.10
N LYS A 62 6.82 -9.79 -5.80
CA LYS A 62 5.82 -9.23 -6.73
C LYS A 62 5.54 -10.19 -7.88
N GLN A 63 6.58 -10.76 -8.49
CA GLN A 63 6.44 -11.72 -9.58
C GLN A 63 5.67 -12.96 -9.11
N ARG A 64 6.08 -13.57 -8.00
CA ARG A 64 5.41 -14.74 -7.42
C ARG A 64 3.95 -14.47 -7.10
N SER A 65 3.63 -13.31 -6.53
CA SER A 65 2.25 -12.92 -6.25
C SER A 65 1.40 -12.82 -7.52
N ARG A 66 1.94 -12.22 -8.59
CA ARG A 66 1.25 -12.13 -9.89
C ARG A 66 0.99 -13.50 -10.50
N GLU A 67 1.98 -14.39 -10.44
CA GLU A 67 1.84 -15.78 -10.91
C GLU A 67 0.76 -16.54 -10.13
N LEU A 68 0.75 -16.44 -8.79
CA LEU A 68 -0.27 -17.05 -7.94
C LEU A 68 -1.68 -16.54 -8.27
N ILE A 69 -1.83 -15.23 -8.46
CA ILE A 69 -3.12 -14.63 -8.85
C ILE A 69 -3.57 -15.13 -10.22
N ARG A 70 -2.65 -15.18 -11.20
CA ARG A 70 -2.95 -15.63 -12.57
C ARG A 70 -3.34 -17.12 -12.62
N ASN A 71 -2.70 -17.95 -11.80
CA ASN A 71 -2.91 -19.39 -11.76
C ASN A 71 -4.08 -19.80 -10.86
N ASN A 72 -4.60 -18.90 -10.02
CA ASN A 72 -5.73 -19.19 -9.16
C ASN A 72 -7.05 -19.12 -9.95
N PRO A 73 -7.74 -20.25 -10.18
CA PRO A 73 -8.95 -20.28 -11.01
C PRO A 73 -10.09 -19.45 -10.41
N LYS A 74 -10.23 -19.41 -9.08
CA LYS A 74 -11.22 -18.57 -8.40
C LYS A 74 -10.94 -17.09 -8.68
N THR A 75 -9.68 -16.67 -8.56
CA THR A 75 -9.33 -15.26 -8.81
C THR A 75 -9.54 -14.90 -10.27
N ARG A 76 -9.16 -15.78 -11.20
CA ARG A 76 -9.33 -15.59 -12.65
C ARG A 76 -10.79 -15.35 -13.07
N GLN A 77 -11.74 -16.04 -12.44
CA GLN A 77 -13.18 -15.84 -12.68
C GLN A 77 -13.69 -14.44 -12.29
N PHE A 78 -13.02 -13.78 -11.36
CA PHE A 78 -13.40 -12.43 -10.88
C PHE A 78 -12.54 -11.31 -11.47
N ILE A 79 -11.46 -11.60 -12.19
CA ILE A 79 -10.66 -10.57 -12.88
C ILE A 79 -11.52 -9.92 -13.96
N GLY A 80 -11.77 -8.62 -13.83
CA GLY A 80 -12.63 -7.85 -14.76
C GLY A 80 -14.13 -7.95 -14.49
N ASN A 81 -14.55 -8.74 -13.49
CA ASN A 81 -15.94 -8.79 -13.07
C ASN A 81 -16.26 -7.57 -12.19
N TRP A 82 -17.09 -6.66 -12.70
CA TRP A 82 -17.52 -5.48 -11.96
C TRP A 82 -18.75 -5.75 -11.06
N LYS A 83 -19.48 -6.85 -11.25
CA LYS A 83 -20.67 -7.19 -10.45
C LYS A 83 -20.37 -7.36 -8.94
N PRO A 84 -19.23 -7.93 -8.52
CA PRO A 84 -18.81 -7.88 -7.12
C PRO A 84 -18.69 -6.44 -6.61
N LEU A 85 -18.26 -5.47 -7.43
CA LEU A 85 -18.20 -4.05 -7.06
C LEU A 85 -19.59 -3.42 -6.94
N GLU A 86 -20.61 -3.96 -7.62
CA GLU A 86 -22.01 -3.56 -7.43
C GLU A 86 -22.50 -3.88 -6.01
N LYS A 87 -22.07 -5.01 -5.42
CA LYS A 87 -22.37 -5.40 -4.04
C LYS A 87 -21.37 -4.88 -3.00
N THR A 88 -20.06 -4.83 -3.32
CA THR A 88 -18.98 -4.46 -2.38
C THR A 88 -18.51 -3.01 -2.47
N TRP A 89 -19.21 -2.17 -3.24
CA TRP A 89 -18.99 -0.71 -3.19
C TRP A 89 -20.02 0.05 -2.33
N HIS A 90 -21.04 -0.65 -1.82
CA HIS A 90 -21.94 -0.10 -0.80
C HIS A 90 -21.60 -0.71 0.56
N PRO A 91 -20.98 0.07 1.47
CA PRO A 91 -20.74 -0.37 2.83
C PRO A 91 -22.07 -0.39 3.58
N ARG A 92 -22.86 -1.45 3.40
CA ARG A 92 -23.59 -1.94 4.57
C ARG A 92 -22.50 -2.39 5.53
N ALA A 93 -22.56 -1.88 6.75
CA ALA A 93 -21.49 -1.84 7.75
C ALA A 93 -20.88 -3.19 8.18
N THR A 94 -21.21 -4.29 7.51
CA THR A 94 -20.90 -5.68 7.86
C THR A 94 -19.55 -6.17 7.32
N ASP A 95 -19.04 -5.64 6.21
CA ASP A 95 -17.74 -6.05 5.64
C ASP A 95 -16.57 -5.17 6.11
N ARG A 96 -16.50 -4.89 7.41
CA ARG A 96 -15.42 -4.09 8.00
C ARG A 96 -14.13 -4.93 8.02
N ARG A 97 -13.10 -4.48 7.31
CA ARG A 97 -11.75 -5.09 7.41
C ARG A 97 -11.17 -4.88 8.81
N LYS A 98 -10.53 -5.91 9.36
CA LYS A 98 -9.91 -5.90 10.71
C LYS A 98 -8.89 -4.77 10.92
N ASN A 99 -8.29 -4.25 9.85
CA ASN A 99 -7.32 -3.15 9.89
C ASN A 99 -7.94 -1.75 9.70
N ASN A 100 -9.27 -1.63 9.72
CA ASN A 100 -9.94 -0.33 9.72
C ASN A 100 -9.94 0.28 11.13
N SER A 101 -8.88 1.00 11.46
CA SER A 101 -8.72 1.67 12.77
C SER A 101 -9.70 2.82 13.03
N SER A 102 -10.27 3.42 11.98
CA SER A 102 -11.24 4.53 12.13
C SER A 102 -12.66 4.03 12.37
N GLY A 103 -12.95 2.78 11.99
CA GLY A 103 -14.28 2.18 12.01
C GLY A 103 -15.18 2.60 10.85
N ILE A 104 -14.71 3.47 9.94
CA ILE A 104 -15.51 4.06 8.86
C ILE A 104 -14.76 3.95 7.54
N THR A 105 -15.38 3.32 6.55
CA THR A 105 -14.75 3.08 5.24
C THR A 105 -14.44 4.40 4.54
N GLY A 106 -13.20 4.56 4.09
CA GLY A 106 -12.75 5.78 3.43
C GLY A 106 -12.40 6.93 4.38
N VAL A 107 -12.48 6.73 5.69
CA VAL A 107 -11.93 7.67 6.69
C VAL A 107 -10.71 7.02 7.33
N SER A 108 -9.57 7.69 7.35
CA SER A 108 -8.33 7.18 7.95
C SER A 108 -7.58 8.29 8.65
N TYR A 109 -6.86 7.97 9.72
CA TYR A 109 -6.01 8.94 10.41
C TYR A 109 -4.56 8.82 9.93
N ASP A 110 -3.95 9.95 9.58
CA ASP A 110 -2.54 10.05 9.23
C ASP A 110 -1.73 10.50 10.46
N GLN A 111 -0.98 9.56 11.03
CA GLN A 111 -0.15 9.78 12.21
C GLN A 111 1.04 10.72 11.96
N LYS A 112 1.49 10.88 10.71
CA LYS A 112 2.63 11.75 10.40
C LYS A 112 2.25 13.22 10.34
N GLN A 113 1.02 13.49 9.90
CA GLN A 113 0.51 14.84 9.74
C GLN A 113 -0.44 15.26 10.86
N ASP A 114 -0.81 14.32 11.74
CA ASP A 114 -1.84 14.51 12.78
C ASP A 114 -3.18 14.99 12.18
N ARG A 115 -3.64 14.34 11.10
CA ARG A 115 -4.88 14.71 10.41
C ARG A 115 -5.73 13.51 10.03
N TRP A 116 -7.03 13.71 10.05
CA TRP A 116 -8.01 12.79 9.51
C TRP A 116 -8.19 13.01 8.02
N ILE A 117 -8.28 11.94 7.25
CA ILE A 117 -8.45 12.00 5.80
C ILE A 117 -9.74 11.28 5.44
N ALA A 118 -10.62 11.96 4.71
CA ALA A 118 -11.80 11.37 4.11
C ALA A 118 -11.63 11.28 2.60
N ARG A 119 -11.87 10.09 2.04
CA ARG A 119 -11.77 9.80 0.62
C ARG A 119 -13.02 9.10 0.13
N LEU A 120 -13.57 9.50 -1.02
CA LEU A 120 -14.61 8.78 -1.77
C LEU A 120 -14.25 8.81 -3.26
N TYR A 121 -14.17 7.62 -3.85
CA TYR A 121 -13.99 7.43 -5.28
C TYR A 121 -15.32 6.99 -5.89
N PHE A 122 -15.72 7.62 -6.97
CA PHE A 122 -16.99 7.33 -7.64
C PHE A 122 -16.84 7.56 -9.14
N LYS A 123 -17.31 6.60 -9.95
CA LYS A 123 -17.26 6.63 -11.43
C LYS A 123 -15.91 7.11 -12.01
N GLY A 124 -14.80 6.54 -11.53
CA GLY A 124 -13.48 6.83 -12.09
C GLY A 124 -12.77 8.08 -11.53
N ARG A 125 -13.34 8.78 -10.56
CA ARG A 125 -12.72 9.98 -9.96
C ARG A 125 -12.89 10.06 -8.44
N TYR A 126 -11.97 10.75 -7.77
CA TYR A 126 -12.13 11.12 -6.36
C TYR A 126 -13.11 12.29 -6.24
N VAL A 127 -14.30 12.03 -5.70
CA VAL A 127 -15.31 13.06 -5.39
C VAL A 127 -15.11 13.65 -4.00
N LEU A 128 -14.39 12.94 -3.13
CA LEU A 128 -13.90 13.43 -1.85
C LEU A 128 -12.44 12.97 -1.69
N ASN A 129 -11.54 13.91 -1.40
CA ASN A 129 -10.15 13.63 -1.01
C ASN A 129 -9.65 14.82 -0.18
N LYS A 130 -10.17 14.95 1.04
CA LYS A 130 -9.90 16.09 1.93
C LYS A 130 -9.33 15.63 3.26
N THR A 131 -8.52 16.48 3.86
CA THR A 131 -8.00 16.32 5.22
C THR A 131 -8.77 17.21 6.19
N PHE A 132 -8.86 16.78 7.44
CA PHE A 132 -9.63 17.37 8.52
C PHE A 132 -8.84 17.22 9.81
N ASP A 133 -9.04 18.14 10.74
CA ASP A 133 -8.32 18.12 12.03
C ASP A 133 -9.01 17.16 13.01
N ASN A 134 -10.34 17.01 12.89
CA ASN A 134 -11.15 16.16 13.74
C ASN A 134 -11.77 14.97 13.00
N LYS A 135 -11.85 13.83 13.69
CA LYS A 135 -12.51 12.62 13.19
C LYS A 135 -13.95 12.89 12.78
N ALA A 136 -14.71 13.59 13.62
CA ALA A 136 -16.12 13.89 13.38
C ALA A 136 -16.33 14.60 12.03
N ASN A 137 -15.49 15.59 11.72
CA ASN A 137 -15.58 16.35 10.46
C ASN A 137 -15.28 15.47 9.24
N ALA A 138 -14.28 14.59 9.34
CA ALA A 138 -13.96 13.65 8.27
C ALA A 138 -15.10 12.64 8.02
N VAL A 139 -15.75 12.19 9.09
CA VAL A 139 -16.90 11.28 9.02
C VAL A 139 -18.11 11.95 8.39
N GLU A 140 -18.40 13.18 8.80
CA GLU A 140 -19.51 13.96 8.26
C GLU A 140 -19.30 14.24 6.77
N ALA A 141 -18.10 14.69 6.39
CA ALA A 141 -17.76 14.91 4.98
C ALA A 141 -17.90 13.61 4.15
N ARG A 142 -17.53 12.46 4.71
CA ARG A 142 -17.71 11.16 4.07
C ARG A 142 -19.20 10.82 3.90
N ARG A 143 -20.02 10.97 4.95
CA ARG A 143 -21.47 10.72 4.90
C ARG A 143 -22.17 11.61 3.89
N GLN A 144 -21.84 12.91 3.85
CA GLN A 144 -22.40 13.84 2.86
C GLN A 144 -22.02 13.46 1.42
N ALA A 145 -20.78 13.03 1.19
CA ALA A 145 -20.36 12.57 -0.12
C ALA A 145 -21.08 11.27 -0.52
N GLU A 146 -21.33 10.36 0.42
CA GLU A 146 -22.13 9.16 0.18
C GLU A 146 -23.59 9.52 -0.14
N LEU A 147 -24.20 10.43 0.63
CA LEU A 147 -25.54 10.93 0.36
C LEU A 147 -25.62 11.61 -1.01
N ARG A 148 -24.61 12.38 -1.42
CA ARG A 148 -24.66 13.11 -2.69
C ARG A 148 -24.44 12.22 -3.92
N TYR A 149 -23.56 11.23 -3.83
CA TYR A 149 -23.10 10.47 -5.00
C TYR A 149 -23.56 9.01 -5.01
N LEU A 150 -23.96 8.45 -3.86
CA LEU A 150 -24.35 7.05 -3.72
C LEU A 150 -25.84 6.85 -3.43
N THR A 151 -26.58 7.85 -2.96
CA THR A 151 -28.05 7.73 -3.03
C THR A 151 -28.44 7.76 -4.49
N PRO A 152 -29.36 6.90 -4.94
CA PRO A 152 -30.07 7.13 -6.18
C PRO A 152 -30.80 8.45 -6.02
N GLN A 153 -30.18 9.57 -6.41
CA GLN A 153 -30.99 10.66 -6.93
C GLN A 153 -31.70 10.03 -8.11
N GLU A 154 -33.02 9.98 -8.01
CA GLU A 154 -33.89 9.52 -9.07
C GLU A 154 -33.35 10.03 -10.40
N GLN A 155 -33.43 9.20 -11.43
CA GLN A 155 -33.26 9.58 -12.83
C GLN A 155 -34.40 10.56 -13.22
N VAL A 156 -34.50 11.68 -12.52
CA VAL A 156 -35.42 12.77 -12.80
C VAL A 156 -34.59 13.90 -13.36
N ALA A 157 -34.94 14.26 -14.60
CA ALA A 157 -34.34 15.29 -15.44
C ALA A 157 -33.00 14.92 -16.07
N GLN A 158 -33.06 14.25 -17.23
CA GLN A 158 -32.70 14.91 -18.49
C GLN A 158 -33.11 14.06 -19.71
N HIS A 159 -34.20 14.53 -20.33
CA HIS A 159 -34.72 14.29 -21.69
C HIS A 159 -35.23 12.91 -22.10
#